data_AF-K6TB37-F1
#
_entry.id   AF-K6TB37-F1
#
_cell.length_a   1.000
_cell.length_b   1.000
_cell.length_c   1.000
_cell.angle_alpha   90.00
_cell.angle_beta   90.00
_cell.angle_gamma   90.00
#
_symmetry.space_group_name_H-M   'P 1'
#
loop_
_entity.id
_entity.type
_entity.pdbx_description
1 polymer ?
#
loop_
_entity_poly.entity_id
_entity_poly.type
_entity_poly.pdbx_seq_one_letter_code
_entity_poly.pdbx_strand_id
1 'polypeptide(L)' 'MNKIEDTFAREEKMEKLREKLNNSFGENMRYSNIEEYAGILNISRKLDDAIVDYIKSFNE' A
#
# COMPACT_ATOMS: atom_id res chain seq x y z
N MET A 1 -2.50 21.57 -8.87
CA MET A 1 -3.17 20.26 -9.02
C MET A 1 -4.54 20.38 -8.37
N ASN A 2 -5.60 19.88 -8.99
CA ASN A 2 -6.94 19.95 -8.42
C ASN A 2 -7.00 19.05 -7.16
N LYS A 3 -7.66 19.49 -6.09
CA LYS A 3 -7.78 18.73 -4.83
C LYS A 3 -8.39 17.34 -5.08
N ILE A 4 -9.34 17.26 -6.02
CA ILE A 4 -9.97 16.01 -6.46
C ILE A 4 -8.96 15.08 -7.14
N GLU A 5 -8.12 15.60 -8.04
CA GLU A 5 -7.09 14.81 -8.73
C GLU A 5 -6.04 14.27 -7.76
N ASP A 6 -5.69 15.06 -6.73
CA ASP A 6 -4.73 14.63 -5.69
C ASP A 6 -5.31 13.54 -4.78
N THR A 7 -6.59 13.63 -4.40
CA THR A 7 -7.27 12.57 -3.65
C THR A 7 -7.34 11.26 -4.46
N PHE A 8 -7.69 11.32 -5.74
CA PHE A 8 -7.70 10.13 -6.61
C PHE A 8 -6.32 9.51 -6.77
N ALA A 9 -5.27 10.32 -6.92
CA ALA A 9 -3.90 9.81 -7.01
C ALA A 9 -3.46 9.09 -5.72
N ARG A 10 -3.86 9.61 -4.56
CA ARG A 10 -3.60 8.96 -3.26
C ARG A 10 -4.39 7.65 -3.11
N GLU A 11 -5.64 7.62 -3.54
CA GLU A 11 -6.47 6.41 -3.56
C GLU A 11 -5.88 5.32 -4.46
N GLU A 12 -5.47 5.68 -5.68
CA GLU A 12 -4.84 4.74 -6.61
C GLU A 12 -3.53 4.16 -6.04
N LYS A 13 -2.74 4.99 -5.35
CA LYS A 13 -1.51 4.54 -4.67
C LYS A 13 -1.82 3.51 -3.58
N MET A 14 -2.87 3.73 -2.78
CA MET A 14 -3.29 2.77 -1.75
C MET A 14 -3.72 1.44 -2.37
N GLU A 15 -4.54 1.47 -3.42
CA GLU A 15 -5.03 0.25 -4.09
C GLU A 15 -3.89 -0.56 -4.70
N LYS A 16 -2.93 0.10 -5.36
CA LYS A 16 -1.71 -0.56 -5.89
C LYS A 16 -0.89 -1.24 -4.79
N LEU A 17 -0.76 -0.60 -3.63
CA LEU A 17 -0.03 -1.16 -2.49
C LEU A 17 -0.78 -2.34 -1.86
N ARG A 18 -2.11 -2.24 -1.74
CA ARG A 18 -2.99 -3.32 -1.26
C ARG A 18 -2.90 -4.56 -2.14
N GLU A 19 -3.00 -4.39 -3.46
CA GLU A 19 -2.87 -5.50 -4.42
C GLU A 19 -1.48 -6.15 -4.33
N LYS A 20 -0.42 -5.33 -4.29
CA LYS A 20 0.95 -5.83 -4.16
C LYS A 20 1.16 -6.62 -2.86
N LEU A 21 0.60 -6.15 -1.75
CA LEU A 21 0.66 -6.84 -0.46
C LEU A 21 -0.02 -8.21 -0.53
N ASN A 22 -1.23 -8.26 -1.08
CA ASN A 22 -2.00 -9.49 -1.23
C ASN A 22 -1.27 -10.53 -2.10
N ASN A 23 -0.72 -10.08 -3.24
CA ASN A 23 0.06 -10.96 -4.12
C ASN A 23 1.30 -11.49 -3.41
N SER A 24 2.01 -10.64 -2.67
CA SER A 24 3.21 -11.03 -1.92
C SER A 24 2.88 -12.04 -0.81
N PHE A 25 1.77 -11.86 -0.09
CA PHE A 25 1.28 -12.83 0.89
C PHE A 25 0.89 -14.17 0.26
N GLY A 26 0.22 -14.14 -0.90
CA GLY A 26 -0.19 -15.34 -1.63
C GLY A 26 1.01 -16.19 -2.05
N GLU A 27 2.04 -15.54 -2.59
CA GLU A 27 3.29 -16.21 -2.99
C GLU A 27 4.06 -16.72 -1.76
N ASN A 28 4.14 -15.93 -0.69
CA ASN A 28 4.83 -16.35 0.53
C ASN A 28 4.17 -17.55 1.22
N MET A 29 2.84 -17.61 1.23
CA MET A 29 2.12 -18.80 1.72
C MET A 29 2.38 -20.05 0.88
N ARG A 30 2.69 -19.90 -0.42
CA ARG A 30 3.00 -21.03 -1.33
C ARG A 30 4.43 -21.53 -1.15
N TYR A 31 5.39 -20.63 -0.96
CA TYR A 31 6.82 -20.96 -1.03
C TYR A 31 7.58 -20.83 0.31
N SER A 32 6.93 -20.30 1.36
CA SER A 32 7.48 -20.14 2.73
C SER A 32 8.90 -19.53 2.78
N ASN A 33 9.14 -18.48 2.01
CA ASN A 33 10.44 -17.82 1.93
C ASN A 33 10.58 -16.69 2.97
N ILE A 34 11.62 -16.75 3.82
CA ILE A 34 11.87 -15.74 4.86
C ILE A 34 12.22 -14.35 4.28
N GLU A 35 12.85 -14.28 3.12
CA GLU A 35 13.20 -13.00 2.48
C GLU A 35 11.95 -12.30 1.94
N GLU A 36 10.97 -13.06 1.44
CA GLU A 36 9.67 -12.54 1.02
C GLU A 36 8.88 -11.98 2.21
N TYR A 37 9.05 -12.51 3.43
CA TYR A 37 8.42 -11.97 4.63
C TYR A 37 8.88 -10.55 4.96
N ALA A 38 10.18 -10.26 4.81
CA ALA A 38 10.71 -8.89 4.96
C ALA A 38 10.13 -7.95 3.88
N GLY A 39 9.94 -8.45 2.66
CA GLY A 39 9.28 -7.74 1.56
C GLY A 39 7.83 -7.39 1.89
N ILE A 40 7.07 -8.34 2.43
CA ILE A 40 5.68 -8.16 2.89
C ILE A 40 5.60 -7.07 3.96
N LEU A 41 6.44 -7.14 4.99
CA LEU A 41 6.47 -6.13 6.07
C LEU A 41 6.75 -4.73 5.51
N ASN A 42 7.66 -4.61 4.56
CA ASN A 42 7.97 -3.33 3.92
C ASN A 42 6.78 -2.77 3.11
N ILE A 43 6.07 -3.63 2.37
CA ILE A 43 4.88 -3.22 1.62
C ILE A 43 3.76 -2.79 2.57
N SER A 44 3.56 -3.54 3.68
CA SER A 44 2.58 -3.21 4.71
C SER A 44 2.81 -1.80 5.27
N ARG A 45 4.05 -1.48 5.66
CA ARG A 45 4.39 -0.14 6.19
C ARG A 45 4.11 0.98 5.18
N LYS A 46 4.43 0.74 3.91
CA LYS A 46 4.14 1.72 2.83
C LYS A 46 2.64 1.93 2.63
N LEU A 47 1.84 0.88 2.80
CA LEU A 47 0.38 0.98 2.75
C LEU A 47 -0.15 1.80 3.92
N ASP A 48 0.37 1.58 5.14
CA ASP A 48 0.00 2.39 6.31
C ASP A 48 0.30 3.88 6.09
N ASP A 49 1.49 4.20 5.56
CA ASP A 49 1.87 5.57 5.22
C ASP A 49 0.92 6.18 4.18
N ALA A 50 0.56 5.42 3.14
CA ALA A 50 -0.36 5.88 2.10
C ALA A 50 -1.78 6.13 2.64
N ILE A 51 -2.26 5.32 3.58
CA ILE A 51 -3.55 5.51 4.26
C ILE A 51 -3.52 6.80 5.09
N VAL A 52 -2.45 7.03 5.85
CA VAL A 52 -2.28 8.27 6.63
C VAL A 52 -2.25 9.49 5.70
N ASP A 53 -1.52 9.43 4.59
CA ASP A 53 -1.45 10.50 3.60
C ASP A 53 -2.81 10.79 2.95
N TYR A 54 -3.61 9.75 2.70
CA TYR A 54 -4.97 9.88 2.19
C TYR A 54 -5.88 10.57 3.22
N ILE A 55 -5.88 10.10 4.47
CA ILE A 55 -6.69 10.68 5.55
C ILE A 55 -6.33 12.15 5.78
N LYS A 56 -5.04 12.49 5.78
CA LYS A 56 -4.57 13.88 5.93
C LYS A 56 -5.08 14.80 4.82
N SER A 57 -5.19 14.29 3.59
CA SER A 57 -5.67 15.09 2.44
C SER A 57 -7.09 15.63 2.58
N PHE A 58 -7.92 15.04 3.46
CA PHE A 58 -9.25 15.53 3.78
C PHE A 58 -9.27 16.65 4.83
N ASN A 59 -8.18 16.81 5.57
CA ASN A 59 -8.03 17.80 6.64
C ASN A 59 -7.15 19.00 6.24
N GLU A 60 -6.44 18.89 5.10
CA GLU A 60 -5.79 20.00 4.37
C GLU A 60 -6.82 20.78 3.54
#